data_AF-A0A6P4I2Q0-F1
#
_entry.id   AF-A0A6P4I2Q0-F1
#
_cell.length_a   1.000
_cell.length_b   1.000
_cell.length_c   1.000
_cell.angle_alpha   90.00
_cell.angle_beta   90.00
_cell.angle_gamma   90.00
#
_symmetry.space_group_name_H-M   'P 1'
#
loop_
_entity.id
_entity.type
_entity.pdbx_description
1 polymer ?
#
loop_
_entity_poly.entity_id
_entity_poly.type
_entity_poly.pdbx_seq_one_letter_code
_entity_poly.pdbx_strand_id
1 'polypeptide(L)'
;MNKASRLFCPALITPKNAVVKQTEQLSRSQKLLTELGLVKSGSNGTYQIMPMAQRSVDKLIGLVQSNMGLAGGQKISLPILTSTQLWKKTGRLEGDISEFYMVRDRSGKQFLMSPVNPRGGSNCHAGQHIPHFLSPAAPETLPDWSQVQG
;
A
#
# COMPACT_ATOMS: atom_id res chain seq x y z
N MET A 1 26.56 -10.13 11.33
CA MET A 1 25.38 -10.49 12.15
C MET A 1 24.96 -9.27 12.96
N ASN A 2 23.74 -8.77 12.77
CA ASN A 2 23.25 -7.58 13.49
C ASN A 2 22.95 -7.94 14.95
N LYS A 3 23.59 -7.25 15.91
CA LYS A 3 23.39 -7.47 17.36
C LYS A 3 22.06 -6.86 17.81
N ALA A 4 21.35 -7.53 18.72
CA ALA A 4 20.08 -7.05 19.26
C ALA A 4 20.21 -5.68 19.97
N SER A 5 21.34 -5.42 20.62
CA SER A 5 21.63 -4.15 21.29
C SER A 5 21.74 -2.93 20.36
N ARG A 6 21.88 -3.17 19.05
CA ARG A 6 21.93 -2.11 18.02
C ARG A 6 20.60 -1.91 17.31
N LEU A 7 19.56 -2.65 17.70
CA LEU A 7 18.23 -2.53 17.10
C LEU A 7 17.36 -1.67 18.00
N PHE A 8 16.72 -0.68 17.40
CA PHE A 8 15.66 0.05 18.07
C PHE A 8 14.41 -0.84 18.12
N CYS A 9 14.06 -1.31 19.32
CA CYS A 9 12.90 -2.15 19.59
C CYS A 9 12.20 -1.66 20.87
N PRO A 10 11.27 -0.69 20.76
CA PRO A 10 10.54 -0.16 21.89
C PRO A 10 9.40 -1.12 22.29
N ALA A 11 9.75 -2.34 22.69
CA ALA A 11 8.78 -3.32 23.16
C ALA A 11 8.20 -2.85 24.50
N LEU A 12 6.88 -2.76 24.57
CA LEU A 12 6.17 -2.45 25.81
C LEU A 12 5.91 -3.76 26.53
N ILE A 13 6.67 -4.03 27.58
CA ILE A 13 6.44 -5.18 28.45
C ILE A 13 5.26 -4.82 29.36
N THR A 14 4.04 -5.08 28.87
CA THR A 14 2.85 -4.99 29.71
C THR A 14 2.83 -6.20 30.65
N PRO A 15 2.82 -6.01 31.99
CA PRO A 15 2.76 -7.14 32.90
C PRO A 15 1.40 -7.83 32.77
N LYS A 16 1.37 -9.16 32.96
CA LYS A 16 0.16 -9.99 32.76
C LYS A 16 -1.05 -9.55 33.60
N ASN A 17 -0.81 -8.84 34.71
CA ASN A 17 -1.83 -8.32 35.62
C ASN A 17 -2.18 -6.83 35.41
N ALA A 18 -1.59 -6.15 34.41
CA ALA A 18 -1.96 -4.76 34.14
C ALA A 18 -3.37 -4.70 33.54
N VAL A 19 -4.24 -3.94 34.18
CA VAL A 19 -5.52 -3.50 33.62
C VAL A 19 -5.21 -2.51 32.50
N VAL A 20 -4.97 -3.02 31.30
CA VAL A 20 -4.85 -2.19 30.11
C VAL A 20 -6.22 -1.58 29.86
N LYS A 21 -6.31 -0.25 29.92
CA LYS A 21 -7.52 0.48 29.55
C LYS A 21 -7.84 0.13 28.09
N GLN A 22 -8.83 -0.74 27.87
CA GLN A 22 -9.19 -1.31 26.56
C GLN A 22 -9.74 -0.29 25.55
N THR A 23 -9.74 0.99 25.90
CA THR A 23 -10.53 2.03 25.23
C THR A 23 -10.16 2.24 23.76
N GLU A 24 -9.02 1.75 23.27
CA GLU A 24 -8.59 1.96 21.87
C GLU A 24 -8.08 0.70 21.14
N GLN A 25 -8.10 -0.48 21.78
CA GLN A 25 -7.59 -1.72 21.18
C GLN A 25 -8.73 -2.55 20.59
N LEU A 26 -9.04 -2.27 19.33
CA LEU A 26 -10.14 -2.89 18.58
C LEU A 26 -9.84 -4.35 18.16
N SER A 27 -8.56 -4.73 18.03
CA SER A 27 -8.17 -6.06 17.55
C SER A 27 -6.97 -6.68 18.29
N ARG A 28 -6.96 -8.03 18.38
CA ARG A 28 -5.86 -8.81 19.00
C ARG A 28 -4.52 -8.61 18.28
N SER A 29 -4.54 -8.48 16.96
CA SER A 29 -3.35 -8.21 16.15
C SER A 29 -2.76 -6.83 16.44
N GLN A 30 -3.60 -5.79 16.49
CA GLN A 30 -3.17 -4.42 16.83
C GLN A 30 -2.53 -4.34 18.22
N LYS A 31 -3.09 -5.08 19.20
CA LYS A 31 -2.51 -5.18 20.54
C LYS A 31 -1.10 -5.76 20.50
N LEU A 32 -0.93 -6.92 19.85
CA LEU A 32 0.38 -7.60 19.75
C LEU A 32 1.41 -6.77 19.00
N LEU A 33 1.02 -6.09 17.91
CA LEU A 33 1.92 -5.24 17.13
C LEU A 33 2.46 -4.06 17.96
N THR A 34 1.62 -3.49 18.82
CA THR A 34 2.01 -2.40 19.72
C THR A 34 2.89 -2.91 20.87
N GLU A 35 2.51 -4.02 21.49
CA GLU A 35 3.26 -4.63 22.61
C GLU A 35 4.67 -5.08 22.19
N LEU A 36 4.79 -5.72 21.02
CA LEU A 36 6.07 -6.16 20.48
C LEU A 36 6.95 -5.03 19.94
N GLY A 37 6.48 -3.78 19.98
CA GLY A 37 7.21 -2.63 19.44
C GLY A 37 7.42 -2.70 17.93
N LEU A 38 6.46 -3.29 17.21
CA LEU A 38 6.48 -3.41 15.74
C LEU A 38 5.84 -2.20 15.07
N VAL A 39 4.79 -1.65 15.67
CA VAL A 39 4.07 -0.48 15.17
C VAL A 39 3.83 0.50 16.32
N LYS A 40 3.98 1.80 16.05
CA LYS A 40 3.64 2.88 16.96
C LYS A 40 2.53 3.74 16.35
N SER A 41 1.46 4.01 17.11
CA SER A 41 0.42 4.96 16.69
C SER A 41 0.98 6.39 16.67
N GLY A 42 0.67 7.11 15.60
CA GLY A 42 0.97 8.55 15.46
C GLY A 42 -0.27 9.38 15.76
N SER A 43 -1.04 9.71 14.73
CA SER A 43 -2.36 10.31 14.81
C SER A 43 -3.44 9.30 14.39
N ASN A 44 -4.72 9.66 14.50
CA ASN A 44 -5.82 8.81 14.03
C ASN A 44 -5.60 8.39 12.57
N GLY A 45 -5.51 7.08 12.34
CA GLY A 45 -5.25 6.49 11.01
C GLY A 45 -3.79 6.54 10.53
N THR A 46 -2.85 7.07 11.32
CA THR A 46 -1.42 7.14 10.96
C THR A 46 -0.57 6.28 11.89
N TYR A 47 0.28 5.45 11.29
CA TYR A 47 1.14 4.51 12.01
C TYR A 47 2.60 4.64 11.58
N GLN A 48 3.50 4.48 12.53
CA GLN A 48 4.94 4.40 12.31
C GLN A 48 5.37 2.93 12.35
N ILE A 49 5.98 2.47 11.27
CA ILE A 49 6.52 1.10 11.15
C ILE A 49 7.90 1.08 11.79
N MET A 50 8.12 0.20 12.76
CA MET A 50 9.40 0.08 13.46
C MET A 50 10.39 -0.77 12.65
N PRO A 51 11.72 -0.67 12.91
CA PRO A 51 12.74 -1.35 12.09
C PRO A 51 12.57 -2.87 11.97
N MET A 52 12.02 -3.51 13.02
CA MET A 52 11.73 -4.95 13.00
C MET A 52 10.57 -5.28 12.07
N ALA A 53 9.51 -4.48 12.08
CA ALA A 53 8.37 -4.64 11.18
C ALA A 53 8.76 -4.32 9.73
N GLN A 54 9.58 -3.29 9.51
CA GLN A 54 10.08 -2.91 8.19
C GLN A 54 10.77 -4.08 7.48
N ARG A 55 11.59 -4.86 8.20
CA ARG A 55 12.25 -6.05 7.64
C ARG A 55 11.26 -7.10 7.14
N SER A 56 10.14 -7.29 7.85
CA SER A 56 9.09 -8.23 7.44
C SER A 56 8.34 -7.70 6.21
N VAL A 57 8.06 -6.40 6.17
CA VAL A 57 7.46 -5.73 5.01
C VAL A 57 8.36 -5.86 3.79
N ASP A 58 9.67 -5.61 3.93
CA ASP A 58 10.62 -5.71 2.82
C ASP A 58 10.71 -7.14 2.26
N LYS A 59 10.62 -8.16 3.12
CA LYS A 59 10.56 -9.57 2.69
C LYS A 59 9.29 -9.87 1.89
N LEU A 60 8.14 -9.39 2.37
CA LEU A 60 6.87 -9.56 1.66
C LEU A 60 6.90 -8.86 0.31
N ILE A 61 7.43 -7.64 0.25
CA ILE A 61 7.63 -6.90 -1.00
C ILE A 61 8.54 -7.69 -1.96
N GLY A 62 9.62 -8.29 -1.47
CA GLY A 62 10.51 -9.13 -2.28
C GLY A 62 9.80 -10.35 -2.86
N LEU A 63 8.94 -11.02 -2.09
CA LEU A 63 8.14 -12.15 -2.56
C LEU A 63 7.17 -11.73 -3.66
N VAL A 64 6.42 -10.64 -3.45
CA VAL A 64 5.48 -10.11 -4.45
C VAL A 64 6.21 -9.73 -5.74
N GLN A 65 7.38 -9.10 -5.63
CA GLN A 65 8.20 -8.74 -6.80
C GLN A 65 8.68 -9.97 -7.57
N SER A 66 9.14 -11.00 -6.87
CA SER A 66 9.56 -12.26 -7.50
C SER A 66 8.42 -12.89 -8.28
N ASN A 67 7.24 -12.98 -7.68
CA ASN A 67 6.07 -13.59 -8.31
C ASN A 67 5.57 -12.76 -9.50
N MET A 68 5.54 -11.44 -9.38
CA MET A 68 5.17 -10.57 -10.49
C MET A 68 6.16 -10.64 -11.66
N GLY A 69 7.46 -10.74 -11.37
CA GLY A 69 8.48 -10.93 -12.39
C GLY A 69 8.31 -12.24 -13.16
N LEU A 70 7.97 -13.34 -12.47
CA LEU A 70 7.66 -14.62 -13.10
C LEU A 70 6.41 -14.54 -14.00
N ALA A 71 5.43 -13.72 -13.65
CA ALA A 71 4.25 -13.46 -14.47
C ALA A 71 4.50 -12.47 -15.63
N GLY A 72 5.74 -11.97 -15.81
CA GLY A 72 6.09 -10.99 -16.85
C GLY A 72 5.74 -9.54 -16.51
N GLY A 73 5.38 -9.25 -15.26
CA GLY A 73 5.06 -7.90 -14.80
C GLY A 73 6.30 -7.03 -14.60
N GLN A 74 6.18 -5.72 -14.91
CA GLN A 74 7.24 -4.74 -14.69
C GLN A 74 6.87 -3.79 -13.56
N LYS A 75 7.81 -3.57 -12.63
CA LYS A 75 7.63 -2.65 -11.52
C LYS A 75 7.87 -1.20 -11.99
N ILE A 76 6.86 -0.35 -11.81
CA ILE A 76 6.96 1.09 -12.05
C ILE A 76 6.69 1.88 -10.76
N SER A 77 7.30 3.06 -10.64
CA SER A 77 7.01 4.02 -9.57
C SER A 77 6.16 5.15 -10.13
N LEU A 78 5.07 5.47 -9.44
CA LEU A 78 4.11 6.49 -9.85
C LEU A 78 4.05 7.61 -8.79
N PRO A 79 3.76 8.86 -9.20
CA PRO A 79 3.68 9.98 -8.26
C PRO A 79 2.49 9.82 -7.32
N ILE A 80 2.71 10.07 -6.03
CA ILE A 80 1.67 10.00 -4.99
C ILE A 80 0.68 11.17 -5.12
N LEU A 81 1.19 12.36 -5.49
CA LEU A 81 0.39 13.55 -5.74
C LEU A 81 0.05 13.65 -7.23
N THR A 82 -1.25 13.67 -7.54
CA THR A 82 -1.74 13.78 -8.91
C THR A 82 -2.56 15.06 -9.07
N SER A 83 -2.44 15.74 -10.22
CA SER A 83 -3.25 16.94 -10.48
C SER A 83 -4.74 16.61 -10.55
N THR A 84 -5.57 17.44 -9.93
CA THR A 84 -7.04 17.30 -9.98
C THR A 84 -7.61 17.34 -11.39
N GLN A 85 -6.93 17.98 -12.36
CA GLN A 85 -7.35 18.00 -13.75
C GLN A 85 -7.43 16.60 -14.38
N LEU A 86 -6.50 15.70 -14.01
CA LEU A 86 -6.50 14.32 -14.50
C LEU A 86 -7.71 13.54 -13.98
N TRP A 87 -8.11 13.82 -12.74
CA TRP A 87 -9.25 13.18 -12.09
C TRP A 87 -10.59 13.71 -12.63
N LYS A 88 -10.70 15.01 -12.90
CA LYS A 88 -11.88 15.59 -13.57
C LYS A 88 -12.11 14.96 -14.93
N LYS A 89 -11.04 14.74 -15.71
CA LYS A 89 -11.13 14.04 -17.01
C LYS A 89 -11.65 12.60 -16.90
N THR A 90 -11.53 11.96 -15.73
CA THR A 90 -12.03 10.60 -15.50
C THR A 90 -13.44 10.55 -14.91
N GLY A 91 -14.06 11.69 -14.61
CA GLY A 91 -15.37 11.76 -13.93
C GLY A 91 -15.36 11.36 -12.45
N ARG A 92 -14.27 10.78 -11.93
CA ARG A 92 -14.15 10.32 -10.54
C ARG A 92 -14.16 11.45 -9.49
N LEU A 93 -13.89 12.68 -9.90
CA LEU A 93 -13.87 13.85 -9.01
C LEU A 93 -15.24 14.54 -8.86
N GLU A 94 -16.29 14.02 -9.52
CA GLU A 94 -17.64 14.60 -9.46
C GLU A 94 -18.47 14.09 -8.25
N GLY A 95 -17.95 13.08 -7.53
CA GLY A 95 -18.56 12.50 -6.33
C GLY A 95 -18.12 13.17 -5.02
N ASP A 96 -18.20 12.42 -3.92
CA ASP A 96 -17.94 12.92 -2.56
C ASP A 96 -16.45 13.32 -2.37
N ILE A 97 -16.18 14.62 -2.43
CA ILE A 97 -14.82 15.21 -2.36
C ILE A 97 -14.22 15.08 -0.93
N SER A 98 -15.05 14.77 0.07
CA SER A 98 -14.68 14.75 1.49
C SER A 98 -13.69 13.64 1.88
N GLU A 99 -13.67 12.53 1.15
CA GLU A 99 -12.77 11.40 1.42
C GLU A 99 -11.33 11.65 0.94
N PHE A 100 -11.15 12.66 0.08
CA PHE A 100 -9.94 12.89 -0.67
C PHE A 100 -9.02 13.91 0.01
N TYR A 101 -7.78 13.51 0.26
CA TYR A 101 -6.77 14.43 0.80
C TYR A 101 -6.25 15.36 -0.31
N MET A 102 -6.75 16.59 -0.35
CA MET A 102 -6.36 17.62 -1.33
C MET A 102 -5.33 18.58 -0.76
N VAL A 103 -4.31 18.91 -1.56
CA VAL A 103 -3.28 19.89 -1.23
C VAL A 103 -3.26 20.98 -2.30
N ARG A 104 -3.16 22.24 -1.88
CA ARG A 104 -2.99 23.38 -2.79
C ARG A 104 -1.53 23.84 -2.75
N ASP A 105 -0.90 23.89 -3.91
CA ASP A 105 0.44 24.45 -4.08
C ASP A 105 0.42 25.98 -3.95
N ARG A 106 1.59 26.60 -3.70
CA ARG A 106 1.77 28.06 -3.66
C ARG A 106 1.29 28.76 -4.93
N SER A 107 1.35 28.07 -6.07
CA SER A 107 0.93 28.58 -7.37
C SER A 107 -0.59 28.51 -7.60
N GLY A 108 -1.37 28.14 -6.58
CA GLY A 108 -2.82 27.97 -6.66
C GLY A 108 -3.29 26.67 -7.31
N LYS A 109 -2.37 25.80 -7.74
CA LYS A 109 -2.70 24.50 -8.35
C LYS A 109 -3.14 23.51 -7.28
N GLN A 110 -4.20 22.75 -7.57
CA GLN A 110 -4.74 21.74 -6.67
C GLN A 110 -4.23 20.35 -7.06
N PHE A 111 -3.76 19.64 -6.05
CA PHE A 111 -3.28 18.27 -6.12
C PHE A 111 -4.11 17.40 -5.20
N LEU A 112 -4.20 16.13 -5.58
CA LEU A 112 -4.91 15.10 -4.84
C LEU A 112 -3.93 14.00 -4.46
N MET A 113 -3.96 13.56 -3.20
CA MET A 113 -3.32 12.31 -2.80
C MET A 113 -4.18 11.15 -3.30
N SER A 114 -3.63 10.42 -4.24
CA SER A 114 -4.35 9.39 -4.98
C SER A 114 -4.45 8.09 -4.14
N PRO A 115 -5.65 7.61 -3.75
CA PRO A 115 -5.78 6.33 -3.05
C PRO A 115 -5.49 5.15 -3.99
N VAL A 116 -5.83 5.30 -5.27
CA VAL A 116 -5.48 4.40 -6.37
C VAL A 116 -5.17 5.28 -7.57
N ASN A 117 -4.02 5.08 -8.21
CA ASN A 117 -3.63 5.86 -9.38
C ASN A 117 -4.68 5.72 -10.49
N PRO A 118 -5.44 6.78 -10.81
CA PRO A 118 -6.64 6.70 -11.65
C PRO A 118 -6.29 6.51 -13.13
N ARG A 119 -5.00 6.55 -13.49
CA ARG A 119 -4.54 6.68 -14.88
C ARG A 119 -3.10 6.23 -15.11
N GLY A 120 -2.68 5.14 -14.48
CA GLY A 120 -1.42 4.47 -14.85
C GLY A 120 -1.62 3.60 -16.10
N GLY A 121 -1.54 4.17 -17.30
CA GLY A 121 -1.50 3.34 -18.52
C GLY A 121 -1.77 4.05 -19.85
N SER A 122 -2.78 4.94 -19.95
CA SER A 122 -3.21 5.45 -21.25
C SER A 122 -2.33 6.55 -21.85
N ASN A 123 -1.59 7.31 -21.02
CA ASN A 123 -0.65 8.33 -21.52
C ASN A 123 0.82 7.88 -21.51
N CYS A 124 1.11 6.72 -20.93
CA CYS A 124 2.46 6.13 -20.93
C CYS A 124 2.80 5.53 -22.31
N HIS A 125 1.77 5.15 -23.07
CA HIS A 125 1.88 4.53 -24.40
C HIS A 125 1.69 5.52 -25.55
N ALA A 126 1.27 6.76 -25.29
CA ALA A 126 0.96 7.72 -26.36
C ALA A 126 2.19 8.23 -27.13
N GLY A 127 3.41 7.88 -26.71
CA GLY A 127 4.67 8.24 -27.39
C GLY A 127 5.54 7.05 -27.81
N GLN A 128 5.11 5.81 -27.56
CA GLN A 128 5.84 4.62 -28.03
C GLN A 128 4.92 3.85 -28.97
N HIS A 129 5.21 3.96 -30.26
CA HIS A 129 4.69 3.05 -31.27
C HIS A 129 5.14 1.63 -30.86
N ILE A 130 4.26 0.85 -30.22
CA ILE A 130 4.49 -0.57 -29.99
C ILE A 130 3.89 -1.28 -31.22
N PRO A 131 4.68 -1.67 -32.22
CA PRO A 131 4.15 -2.55 -33.25
C PRO A 131 3.94 -3.93 -32.61
N HIS A 132 2.75 -4.49 -32.79
CA HIS A 132 2.45 -5.91 -32.54
C HIS A 132 2.56 -6.38 -31.07
N PHE A 133 1.53 -6.14 -30.26
CA PHE A 133 1.27 -6.97 -29.06
C PHE A 133 -0.21 -7.26 -28.78
N LEU A 134 -1.09 -7.06 -29.77
CA LEU A 134 -2.47 -7.51 -29.70
C LEU A 134 -2.69 -8.54 -30.80
N SER A 135 -2.29 -9.78 -30.53
CA SER A 135 -2.91 -10.97 -31.11
C SER A 135 -3.79 -11.60 -30.03
N PRO A 136 -5.07 -11.92 -30.30
CA PRO A 136 -5.97 -12.53 -29.33
C PRO A 136 -5.72 -14.05 -29.35
N ALA A 137 -4.89 -14.55 -28.45
CA ALA A 137 -4.73 -15.99 -28.28
C ALA A 137 -4.39 -16.35 -26.83
N ALA A 138 -5.40 -16.40 -25.98
CA ALA A 138 -5.41 -17.27 -24.81
C ALA A 138 -6.85 -17.76 -24.58
N PRO A 139 -7.13 -19.07 -24.67
CA PRO A 139 -8.45 -19.60 -24.35
C PRO A 139 -8.72 -19.43 -22.85
N GLU A 140 -9.88 -18.86 -22.54
CA GLU A 140 -10.43 -18.76 -21.19
C GLU A 140 -10.69 -20.16 -20.62
N THR A 141 -9.84 -20.62 -19.70
CA THR A 141 -10.24 -21.55 -18.64
C THR A 141 -9.58 -21.11 -17.34
N LEU A 142 -10.38 -20.48 -16.46
CA LEU A 142 -9.98 -20.19 -15.08
C LEU A 142 -9.84 -21.53 -14.31
N PRO A 143 -8.79 -21.73 -13.49
CA PRO A 143 -8.72 -22.89 -12.63
C PRO A 143 -9.77 -22.79 -11.51
N ASP A 144 -10.54 -23.87 -11.32
CA ASP A 144 -11.54 -23.99 -10.27
C ASP A 144 -10.87 -24.18 -8.90
N TRP A 145 -11.05 -23.19 -8.02
CA TRP A 145 -10.46 -23.16 -6.67
C TRP A 145 -11.25 -23.98 -5.65
N SER A 146 -12.31 -24.66 -6.06
CA SER A 146 -13.12 -25.55 -5.21
C SER A 146 -12.39 -26.84 -4.78
N GLN A 147 -11.26 -27.20 -5.42
CA GLN A 147 -10.55 -28.46 -5.17
C GLN A 147 -9.27 -28.35 -4.31
N VAL A 148 -8.91 -27.17 -3.80
CA VAL A 148 -7.69 -27.00 -2.97
C VAL A 148 -7.97 -27.07 -1.47
N GLN A 149 -9.22 -27.28 -1.06
CA GLN A 149 -9.56 -27.58 0.34
C GLN A 149 -10.05 -29.02 0.48
N GLY A 150 -9.08 -29.94 0.59
CA GLY A 150 -9.23 -31.30 1.07
C GLY A 150 -8.15 -31.60 2.10
#